data_AF-A0A9E3VXK9-F1
#
_entry.id   AF-A0A9E3VXK9-F1
#
_cell.length_a   1.000
_cell.length_b   1.000
_cell.length_c   1.000
_cell.angle_alpha   90.00
_cell.angle_beta   90.00
_cell.angle_gamma   90.00
#
_symmetry.space_group_name_H-M   'P 1'
#
loop_
_entity.id
_entity.type
_entity.pdbx_description
1 polymer ?
#
loop_
_entity_poly.entity_id
_entity_poly.type
_entity_poly.pdbx_seq_one_letter_code
_entity_poly.pdbx_strand_id
1 'polypeptide(L)'
;MSELLCFFVDVRGEVWAAWIQAILSGVAIYASVRLVNHQHKLELKREANGEVQRKRQHLESAFQLIGAVYRVTNKIKEWSKVKGGEPDDLLRMRLELEGLADALRQTDFGRFDQHMPIEATLVALSSARFMLARIAPSEYAGSFTSPDEIGKTASDLSNELKKRLDKIHAEYPTYHNTRA
;
A
#
# COMPACT_ATOMS: atom_id res chain seq x y z
N MET A 1 -51.48 14.37 67.41
CA MET A 1 -50.33 13.43 67.38
C MET A 1 -50.12 12.73 66.02
N SER A 2 -50.96 12.94 65.00
CA SER A 2 -50.81 12.30 63.68
C SER A 2 -49.97 13.12 62.68
N GLU A 3 -49.93 14.45 62.80
CA GLU A 3 -49.21 15.33 61.84
C GLU A 3 -47.68 15.33 62.00
N LEU A 4 -47.16 15.12 63.21
CA LEU A 4 -45.71 15.05 63.47
C LEU A 4 -45.04 13.79 62.89
N LEU A 5 -45.81 12.72 62.70
CA LEU A 5 -45.34 11.46 62.10
C LEU A 5 -45.22 11.56 60.58
N CYS A 6 -46.09 12.32 59.91
CA CYS A 6 -45.98 12.55 58.46
C CYS A 6 -44.75 13.38 58.12
N PHE A 7 -44.48 14.46 58.87
CA PHE A 7 -43.33 15.34 58.63
C PHE A 7 -41.97 14.63 58.80
N PHE A 8 -41.86 13.71 59.76
CA PHE A 8 -40.62 12.94 60.00
C PHE A 8 -40.36 11.82 58.99
N VAL A 9 -41.41 11.34 58.31
CA VAL A 9 -41.31 10.36 57.23
C VAL A 9 -40.95 11.06 55.93
N ASP A 10 -41.52 12.24 55.68
CA ASP A 10 -41.28 13.05 54.49
C ASP A 10 -39.83 13.59 54.44
N VAL A 11 -39.35 14.19 55.55
CA VAL A 11 -37.96 14.68 55.66
C VAL A 11 -36.95 13.52 55.56
N ARG A 12 -37.25 12.33 56.08
CA ARG A 12 -36.38 11.15 55.91
C ARG A 12 -36.38 10.61 54.49
N GLY A 13 -37.51 10.69 53.79
CA GLY A 13 -37.64 10.30 52.38
C GLY A 13 -36.88 11.25 51.46
N GLU A 14 -36.97 12.56 51.68
CA GLU A 14 -36.26 13.59 50.91
C GLU A 14 -34.74 13.51 51.10
N VAL A 15 -34.26 13.31 52.33
CA VAL A 15 -32.82 13.15 52.62
C VAL A 15 -32.27 11.88 51.97
N TRP A 16 -33.04 10.78 51.96
CA TRP A 16 -32.66 9.54 51.26
C TRP A 16 -32.66 9.70 49.74
N ALA A 17 -33.66 10.39 49.18
CA ALA A 17 -33.75 10.67 47.75
C ALA A 17 -32.58 11.54 47.27
N ALA A 18 -32.19 12.57 48.04
CA ALA A 18 -31.06 13.44 47.72
C ALA A 18 -29.72 12.67 47.72
N TRP A 19 -29.51 11.76 48.69
CA TRP A 19 -28.31 10.92 48.73
C TRP A 19 -28.24 9.92 47.57
N ILE A 20 -29.36 9.28 47.23
CA ILE A 20 -29.45 8.36 46.08
C ILE A 20 -29.19 9.11 44.76
N GLN A 21 -29.74 10.31 44.61
CA GLN A 21 -29.54 11.17 43.43
C GLN A 21 -28.08 11.63 43.30
N ALA A 22 -27.42 11.97 44.41
CA ALA A 22 -25.99 12.32 44.43
C ALA A 22 -25.10 11.12 44.04
N ILE A 23 -25.42 9.91 44.51
CA ILE A 23 -24.68 8.70 44.14
C ILE A 23 -24.92 8.35 42.66
N LEU A 24 -26.16 8.39 42.17
CA LEU A 24 -26.50 8.11 40.78
C LEU A 24 -25.86 9.11 39.81
N SER A 25 -25.84 10.39 40.15
CA SER A 25 -25.16 11.41 39.34
C SER A 25 -23.64 11.20 39.32
N GLY A 26 -23.03 10.87 40.46
CA GLY A 26 -21.61 10.50 40.52
C GLY A 26 -21.27 9.27 39.67
N VAL A 27 -22.10 8.22 39.73
CA VAL A 27 -21.94 7.01 38.90
C VAL A 27 -22.15 7.32 37.41
N ALA A 28 -23.12 8.15 37.05
CA ALA A 28 -23.36 8.55 35.67
C ALA A 28 -22.20 9.38 35.09
N ILE A 29 -21.63 10.28 35.88
CA ILE A 29 -20.44 11.07 35.49
C ILE A 29 -19.23 10.14 35.32
N TYR A 30 -19.01 9.20 36.24
CA TYR A 30 -17.91 8.24 36.12
C TYR A 30 -18.08 7.31 34.90
N ALA A 31 -19.30 6.83 34.66
CA ALA A 31 -19.61 5.97 33.52
C ALA A 31 -19.41 6.70 32.18
N SER A 32 -19.86 7.97 32.08
CA SER A 32 -19.68 8.78 30.87
C SER A 32 -18.20 9.08 30.58
N VAL A 33 -17.41 9.44 31.60
CA VAL A 33 -15.95 9.63 31.45
C VAL A 33 -15.26 8.34 31.00
N ARG A 34 -15.65 7.18 31.55
CA ARG A 34 -15.09 5.88 31.15
C ARG A 34 -15.46 5.51 29.71
N LEU A 35 -16.67 5.82 29.28
CA LEU A 35 -17.17 5.53 27.94
C LEU A 35 -16.44 6.39 26.90
N VAL A 36 -16.27 7.70 27.17
CA VAL A 36 -15.50 8.62 26.33
C VAL A 36 -14.03 8.18 26.24
N ASN A 37 -13.39 7.84 27.36
CA ASN A 37 -12.00 7.33 27.35
C ASN A 37 -11.87 6.01 26.58
N HIS A 38 -12.88 5.15 26.62
CA HIS A 38 -12.88 3.90 25.87
C HIS A 38 -13.04 4.14 24.37
N GLN A 39 -13.96 5.01 23.98
CA GLN A 39 -14.15 5.42 22.57
C GLN A 39 -12.90 6.10 22.02
N HIS A 40 -12.29 7.02 22.76
CA HIS A 40 -11.07 7.70 22.35
C HIS A 40 -9.89 6.71 22.16
N LYS A 41 -9.73 5.74 23.07
CA LYS A 41 -8.74 4.66 22.89
C LYS A 41 -9.00 3.78 21.67
N LEU A 42 -10.27 3.55 21.32
CA LEU A 42 -10.63 2.80 20.12
C LEU A 42 -10.39 3.61 18.84
N GLU A 43 -10.65 4.91 18.85
CA GLU A 43 -10.37 5.84 17.76
C GLU A 43 -8.87 5.91 17.47
N LEU A 44 -8.04 6.13 18.49
CA LEU A 44 -6.58 6.14 18.35
C LEU A 44 -6.04 4.82 17.77
N LYS A 45 -6.61 3.68 18.19
CA LYS A 45 -6.25 2.37 17.61
C LYS A 45 -6.69 2.23 16.15
N ARG A 46 -7.86 2.77 15.78
CA ARG A 46 -8.36 2.76 14.40
C ARG A 46 -7.52 3.66 13.50
N GLU A 47 -7.12 4.82 13.99
CA GLU A 47 -6.23 5.74 13.28
C GLU A 47 -4.86 5.10 13.03
N ALA A 48 -4.24 4.54 14.08
CA ALA A 48 -2.96 3.83 13.96
C ALA A 48 -3.06 2.64 12.98
N ASN A 49 -4.13 1.84 13.05
CA ASN A 49 -4.36 0.75 12.11
C ASN A 49 -4.59 1.25 10.68
N GLY A 50 -5.30 2.37 10.52
CA GLY A 50 -5.55 3.00 9.22
C GLY A 50 -4.29 3.52 8.55
N GLU A 51 -3.37 4.12 9.31
CA GLU A 51 -2.06 4.55 8.81
C GLU A 51 -1.20 3.36 8.37
N VAL A 52 -1.14 2.30 9.17
CA VAL A 52 -0.43 1.07 8.82
C VAL A 52 -1.00 0.45 7.55
N GLN A 53 -2.33 0.42 7.41
CA GLN A 53 -2.99 -0.12 6.23
C GLN A 53 -2.71 0.71 4.97
N ARG A 54 -2.74 2.05 5.07
CA ARG A 54 -2.38 2.94 3.96
C ARG A 54 -0.92 2.77 3.53
N LYS A 55 0.01 2.71 4.50
CA LYS A 55 1.43 2.43 4.21
C LYS A 55 1.61 1.11 3.48
N ARG A 56 0.92 0.06 3.95
CA ARG A 56 0.95 -1.26 3.31
C ARG A 56 0.39 -1.24 1.89
N GLN A 57 -0.72 -0.54 1.66
CA GLN A 57 -1.31 -0.38 0.33
C GLN A 57 -0.34 0.30 -0.64
N HIS A 58 0.40 1.33 -0.21
CA HIS A 58 1.39 1.99 -1.06
C HIS A 58 2.56 1.08 -1.42
N LEU A 59 3.09 0.33 -0.45
CA LEU A 59 4.13 -0.67 -0.72
C LEU A 59 3.64 -1.75 -1.70
N GLU A 60 2.41 -2.23 -1.50
CA GLU A 60 1.78 -3.22 -2.38
C GLU A 60 1.66 -2.68 -3.82
N SER A 61 1.16 -1.46 -4.00
CA SER A 61 1.08 -0.83 -5.32
C SER A 61 2.45 -0.71 -5.99
N ALA A 62 3.49 -0.34 -5.23
CA ALA A 62 4.84 -0.23 -5.76
C ALA A 62 5.41 -1.60 -6.21
N PHE A 63 5.20 -2.65 -5.42
CA PHE A 63 5.63 -4.00 -5.78
C PHE A 63 4.87 -4.55 -6.99
N GLN A 64 3.58 -4.24 -7.12
CA GLN A 64 2.80 -4.59 -8.30
C GLN A 64 3.33 -3.92 -9.57
N LEU A 65 3.74 -2.65 -9.49
CA LEU A 65 4.37 -1.94 -10.61
C LEU A 65 5.73 -2.56 -10.98
N ILE A 66 6.59 -2.88 -10.01
CA ILE A 66 7.88 -3.56 -10.26
C ILE A 66 7.63 -4.93 -10.92
N GLY A 67 6.68 -5.70 -10.39
CA GLY A 67 6.29 -7.00 -10.96
C GLY A 67 5.70 -6.88 -12.36
N ALA A 68 4.98 -5.80 -12.66
CA ALA A 68 4.49 -5.53 -14.00
C ALA A 68 5.64 -5.23 -14.97
N VAL A 69 6.61 -4.39 -14.60
CA VAL A 69 7.81 -4.13 -15.44
C VAL A 69 8.55 -5.43 -15.71
N TYR A 70 8.78 -6.25 -14.68
CA TYR A 70 9.38 -7.58 -14.84
C TYR A 70 8.61 -8.44 -15.86
N ARG A 71 7.28 -8.52 -15.76
CA ARG A 71 6.46 -9.28 -16.72
C ARG A 71 6.60 -8.75 -18.14
N VAL A 72 6.58 -7.44 -18.36
CA VAL A 72 6.72 -6.86 -19.71
C VAL A 72 8.12 -7.09 -20.28
N THR A 73 9.17 -6.93 -19.47
CA THR A 73 10.54 -7.29 -19.91
C THR A 73 10.66 -8.77 -20.28
N ASN A 74 9.99 -9.68 -19.56
CA ASN A 74 9.92 -11.08 -19.96
C ASN A 74 9.14 -11.29 -21.26
N LYS A 75 8.02 -10.58 -21.49
CA LYS A 75 7.31 -10.66 -22.77
C LYS A 75 8.21 -10.25 -23.94
N ILE A 76 9.00 -9.18 -23.78
CA ILE A 76 9.96 -8.71 -24.79
C ILE A 76 11.05 -9.75 -25.02
N LYS A 77 11.55 -10.37 -23.95
CA LYS A 77 12.48 -11.50 -24.04
C LYS A 77 11.87 -12.65 -24.85
N GLU A 78 10.64 -13.08 -24.56
CA GLU A 78 10.00 -14.16 -25.32
C GLU A 78 9.75 -13.77 -26.79
N TRP A 79 9.32 -12.53 -27.06
CA TRP A 79 9.17 -11.99 -28.42
C TRP A 79 10.47 -12.07 -29.22
N SER A 80 11.60 -11.76 -28.60
CA SER A 80 12.91 -11.82 -29.26
C SER A 80 13.30 -13.24 -29.71
N LYS A 81 12.94 -14.27 -28.94
CA LYS A 81 13.26 -15.67 -29.25
C LYS A 81 12.57 -16.17 -30.52
N VAL A 82 11.42 -15.59 -30.87
CA VAL A 82 10.68 -15.91 -32.10
C VAL A 82 11.17 -15.04 -33.28
N LYS A 83 12.42 -14.56 -33.22
CA LYS A 83 13.05 -13.71 -34.24
C LYS A 83 12.27 -12.44 -34.58
N GLY A 84 11.70 -11.79 -33.56
CA GLY A 84 11.11 -10.46 -33.71
C GLY A 84 9.61 -10.42 -33.99
N GLY A 85 8.89 -11.52 -33.75
CA GLY A 85 7.41 -11.58 -33.61
C GLY A 85 6.59 -10.71 -34.55
N GLU A 86 5.40 -10.29 -34.12
CA GLU A 86 4.63 -9.28 -34.83
C GLU A 86 5.13 -7.87 -34.40
N PRO A 87 5.34 -6.92 -35.32
CA PRO A 87 5.77 -5.56 -34.98
C PRO A 87 4.81 -4.84 -34.01
N ASP A 88 3.52 -5.12 -34.14
CA ASP A 88 2.46 -4.57 -33.29
C ASP A 88 2.59 -5.02 -31.83
N ASP A 89 3.13 -6.22 -31.58
CA ASP A 89 3.37 -6.69 -30.22
C ASP A 89 4.47 -5.87 -29.53
N LEU A 90 5.53 -5.52 -30.27
CA LEU A 90 6.60 -4.67 -29.74
C LEU A 90 6.10 -3.26 -29.43
N LEU A 91 5.23 -2.71 -30.28
CA LEU A 91 4.57 -1.43 -30.04
C LEU A 91 3.69 -1.48 -28.78
N ARG A 92 2.89 -2.54 -28.60
CA ARG A 92 2.06 -2.74 -27.41
C ARG A 92 2.91 -2.82 -26.14
N MET A 93 3.98 -3.62 -26.17
CA MET A 93 4.91 -3.72 -25.04
C MET A 93 5.61 -2.41 -24.73
N ARG A 94 5.92 -1.60 -25.75
CA ARG A 94 6.43 -0.23 -25.56
C ARG A 94 5.43 0.65 -24.83
N LEU A 95 4.17 0.68 -25.26
CA LEU A 95 3.12 1.45 -24.60
C LEU A 95 2.89 0.98 -23.15
N GLU A 96 2.91 -0.34 -22.91
CA GLU A 96 2.84 -0.90 -21.55
C GLU A 96 4.01 -0.38 -20.68
N LEU A 97 5.24 -0.35 -21.22
CA LEU A 97 6.41 0.15 -20.50
C LEU A 97 6.38 1.67 -20.26
N GLU A 98 5.87 2.47 -21.20
CA GLU A 98 5.72 3.93 -21.01
C GLU A 98 4.76 4.21 -19.85
N GLY A 99 3.58 3.57 -19.85
CA GLY A 99 2.61 3.72 -18.76
C GLY A 99 3.16 3.26 -17.41
N LEU A 100 3.94 2.16 -17.39
CA LEU A 100 4.59 1.68 -16.16
C LEU A 100 5.70 2.62 -15.68
N ALA A 101 6.51 3.17 -16.59
CA ALA A 101 7.55 4.14 -16.25
C ALA A 101 6.95 5.42 -15.67
N ASP A 102 5.86 5.91 -16.24
CA ASP A 102 5.14 7.08 -15.72
C ASP A 102 4.52 6.82 -14.35
N ALA A 103 3.89 5.65 -14.15
CA ALA A 103 3.35 5.26 -12.86
C ALA A 103 4.44 5.12 -11.77
N LEU A 104 5.58 4.51 -12.11
CA LEU A 104 6.73 4.40 -11.22
C LEU A 104 7.34 5.78 -10.90
N ARG A 105 7.36 6.69 -11.86
CA ARG A 105 7.84 8.07 -11.65
C ARG A 105 6.95 8.87 -10.70
N GLN A 106 5.64 8.62 -10.71
CA GLN A 106 4.67 9.26 -9.82
C GLN A 106 4.61 8.63 -8.42
N THR A 107 5.39 7.58 -8.17
CA THR A 107 5.43 6.92 -6.86
C THR A 107 6.06 7.85 -5.82
N ASP A 108 5.34 8.10 -4.73
CA ASP A 108 5.80 8.92 -3.61
C ASP A 108 6.78 8.14 -2.74
N PHE A 109 8.08 8.33 -2.98
CA PHE A 109 9.15 7.66 -2.22
C PHE A 109 9.20 8.07 -0.75
N GLY A 110 8.63 9.22 -0.37
CA GLY A 110 8.57 9.68 1.02
C GLY A 110 7.68 8.80 1.90
N ARG A 111 6.87 7.93 1.29
CA ARG A 111 6.01 6.96 2.00
C ARG A 111 6.72 5.64 2.29
N PHE A 112 7.93 5.43 1.78
CA PHE A 112 8.72 4.26 2.07
C PHE A 112 9.63 4.52 3.26
N ASP A 113 9.36 3.82 4.37
CA ASP A 113 10.19 3.91 5.57
C ASP A 113 11.54 3.15 5.43
N GLN A 114 11.73 2.41 4.33
CA GLN A 114 12.87 1.52 4.12
C GLN A 114 13.56 1.75 2.76
N HIS A 115 14.87 1.52 2.74
CA HIS A 115 15.71 1.71 1.55
C HIS A 115 15.38 0.71 0.43
N MET A 116 15.08 -0.55 0.75
CA MET A 116 14.94 -1.60 -0.28
C MET A 116 13.77 -1.34 -1.25
N PRO A 117 12.54 -0.99 -0.81
CA PRO A 117 11.46 -0.62 -1.72
C PRO A 117 11.83 0.55 -2.65
N ILE A 118 12.46 1.60 -2.10
CA ILE A 118 12.93 2.75 -2.89
C ILE A 118 13.89 2.28 -3.99
N GLU A 119 14.92 1.52 -3.62
CA GLU A 119 15.93 1.03 -4.54
C GLU A 119 15.32 0.14 -5.64
N ALA A 120 14.38 -0.73 -5.29
CA ALA A 120 13.71 -1.61 -6.24
C ALA A 120 12.80 -0.85 -7.20
N THR A 121 12.05 0.14 -6.73
CA THR A 121 11.21 1.02 -7.56
C THR A 121 12.07 1.83 -8.53
N LEU A 122 13.21 2.37 -8.07
CA LEU A 122 14.15 3.11 -8.92
C LEU A 122 14.78 2.21 -9.99
N VAL A 123 15.17 0.99 -9.64
CA VAL A 123 15.72 0.04 -10.61
C VAL A 123 14.65 -0.43 -11.61
N ALA A 124 13.40 -0.62 -11.18
CA ALA A 124 12.31 -0.89 -12.11
C ALA A 124 12.08 0.27 -13.08
N LEU A 125 12.10 1.50 -12.58
CA LEU A 125 11.96 2.70 -13.41
C LEU A 125 13.11 2.82 -14.42
N SER A 126 14.36 2.64 -13.98
CA SER A 126 15.52 2.70 -14.87
C SER A 126 15.48 1.58 -15.91
N SER A 127 15.08 0.37 -15.51
CA SER A 127 14.94 -0.78 -16.40
C SER A 127 13.88 -0.53 -17.47
N ALA A 128 12.71 -0.01 -17.08
CA ALA A 128 11.65 0.36 -18.01
C ALA A 128 12.14 1.41 -19.02
N ARG A 129 12.78 2.48 -18.55
CA ARG A 129 13.32 3.54 -19.42
C ARG A 129 14.43 3.05 -20.35
N PHE A 130 15.32 2.19 -19.85
CA PHE A 130 16.38 1.61 -20.68
C PHE A 130 15.79 0.71 -21.77
N MET A 131 14.80 -0.10 -21.43
CA MET A 131 14.10 -0.95 -22.38
C MET A 131 13.34 -0.13 -23.43
N LEU A 132 12.67 0.96 -23.03
CA LEU A 132 12.01 1.92 -23.92
C LEU A 132 12.98 2.53 -24.93
N ALA A 133 14.16 2.96 -24.49
CA ALA A 133 15.19 3.51 -25.36
C ALA A 133 15.69 2.47 -26.39
N ARG A 134 15.66 1.17 -26.02
CA ARG A 134 16.15 0.09 -26.87
C ARG A 134 15.14 -0.39 -27.91
N ILE A 135 13.84 -0.28 -27.62
CA ILE A 135 12.74 -0.62 -28.53
C ILE A 135 12.20 0.59 -29.30
N ALA A 136 12.68 1.80 -29.01
CA ALA A 136 12.29 3.00 -29.74
C ALA A 136 12.67 2.88 -31.23
N PRO A 137 11.80 3.27 -32.17
CA PRO A 137 12.14 3.28 -33.58
C PRO A 137 13.28 4.27 -33.81
N SER A 138 14.45 3.77 -34.23
CA SER A 138 15.62 4.61 -34.52
C SER A 138 15.45 5.24 -35.90
N GLU A 139 14.60 6.26 -36.04
CA GLU A 139 14.46 6.99 -37.30
C GLU A 139 15.75 7.72 -37.71
N TYR A 140 16.70 7.92 -36.78
CA TYR A 140 17.88 8.77 -36.98
C TYR A 140 19.23 8.06 -37.08
N ALA A 141 19.33 6.73 -36.87
CA ALA A 141 20.65 6.09 -36.69
C ALA A 141 20.99 4.95 -37.66
N GLY A 142 20.10 4.51 -38.55
CA GLY A 142 20.37 3.39 -39.48
C GLY A 142 20.71 2.04 -38.81
N SER A 143 20.80 1.97 -37.48
CA SER A 143 21.01 0.74 -36.72
C SER A 143 19.70 0.33 -36.04
N PHE A 144 18.95 -0.55 -36.69
CA PHE A 144 17.91 -1.28 -35.99
C PHE A 144 18.59 -2.14 -34.93
N THR A 145 18.22 -1.99 -33.66
CA THR A 145 18.64 -2.95 -32.63
C THR A 145 18.13 -4.32 -33.07
N SER A 146 19.02 -5.30 -33.20
CA SER A 146 18.59 -6.64 -33.57
C SER A 146 17.66 -7.22 -32.50
N PRO A 147 16.66 -8.05 -32.87
CA PRO A 147 15.82 -8.73 -31.91
C PRO A 147 16.63 -9.48 -30.84
N ASP A 148 17.77 -10.07 -31.21
CA ASP A 148 18.66 -10.78 -30.29
C ASP A 148 19.27 -9.86 -29.22
N GLU A 149 19.69 -8.64 -29.60
CA GLU A 149 20.21 -7.65 -28.66
C GLU A 149 19.12 -7.11 -27.72
N ILE A 150 17.91 -6.89 -28.25
CA ILE A 150 16.72 -6.55 -27.45
C ILE A 150 16.45 -7.66 -26.44
N GLY A 151 16.49 -8.92 -26.90
CA GLY A 151 16.26 -10.12 -26.10
C GLY A 151 17.25 -10.30 -24.96
N LYS A 152 18.54 -10.12 -25.26
CA LYS A 152 19.61 -10.17 -24.25
C LYS A 152 19.40 -9.11 -23.18
N THR A 153 19.15 -7.87 -23.60
CA THR A 153 18.88 -6.75 -22.69
C THR A 153 17.68 -7.04 -21.80
N ALA A 154 16.57 -7.49 -22.39
CA ALA A 154 15.36 -7.86 -21.67
C ALA A 154 15.62 -8.99 -20.66
N SER A 155 16.44 -9.98 -21.03
CA SER A 155 16.82 -11.07 -20.13
C SER A 155 17.63 -10.56 -18.94
N ASP A 156 18.65 -9.74 -19.16
CA ASP A 156 19.50 -9.22 -18.09
C ASP A 156 18.69 -8.38 -17.09
N LEU A 157 17.83 -7.49 -17.60
CA LEU A 157 16.94 -6.67 -16.77
C LEU A 157 15.90 -7.51 -16.03
N SER A 158 15.30 -8.51 -16.69
CA SER A 158 14.33 -9.39 -16.05
C SER A 158 14.94 -10.17 -14.87
N ASN A 159 16.19 -10.63 -15.01
CA ASN A 159 16.89 -11.36 -13.96
C ASN A 159 17.19 -10.45 -12.76
N GLU A 160 17.64 -9.22 -13.00
CA GLU A 160 17.89 -8.26 -11.93
C GLU A 160 16.60 -7.86 -11.20
N LEU A 161 15.52 -7.61 -11.94
CA LEU A 161 14.21 -7.31 -11.36
C LEU A 161 13.67 -8.49 -10.55
N LYS A 162 13.82 -9.72 -11.04
CA LYS A 162 13.43 -10.93 -10.33
C LYS A 162 14.18 -11.07 -9.00
N LYS A 163 15.50 -10.90 -9.02
CA LYS A 163 16.34 -10.96 -7.82
C LYS A 163 15.89 -9.96 -6.76
N ARG A 164 15.52 -8.74 -7.17
CA ARG A 164 15.01 -7.70 -6.26
C ARG A 164 13.62 -8.03 -5.72
N LEU A 165 12.72 -8.53 -6.57
CA LEU A 165 11.40 -8.99 -6.15
C LEU A 165 11.51 -10.15 -5.15
N ASP A 166 12.36 -11.13 -5.40
CA ASP A 166 12.57 -12.27 -4.50
C ASP A 166 13.13 -11.79 -3.15
N LYS A 167 14.06 -10.84 -3.15
CA LYS A 167 14.60 -10.22 -1.93
C LYS A 167 13.51 -9.47 -1.15
N ILE A 168 12.67 -8.70 -1.85
CA ILE A 168 11.50 -8.04 -1.26
C ILE A 168 10.58 -9.08 -0.63
N HIS A 169 10.18 -10.12 -1.36
CA HIS A 169 9.26 -11.14 -0.84
C HIS A 169 9.82 -11.88 0.38
N ALA A 170 11.14 -12.10 0.43
CA ALA A 170 11.78 -12.73 1.59
C ALA A 170 11.75 -11.83 2.84
N GLU A 171 11.97 -10.52 2.68
CA GLU A 171 11.93 -9.55 3.78
C GLU A 171 10.49 -9.17 4.18
N TYR A 172 9.55 -9.41 3.28
CA TYR A 172 8.14 -9.06 3.39
C TYR A 172 7.24 -10.27 3.03
N PRO A 173 7.16 -11.30 3.90
CA PRO A 173 6.48 -12.57 3.59
C PRO A 173 4.94 -12.50 3.64
N THR A 174 4.36 -11.53 4.34
CA THR A 174 2.90 -11.35 4.46
C THR A 174 2.20 -10.90 3.16
N TYR A 175 2.96 -10.78 2.06
CA TYR A 175 2.50 -10.24 0.78
C TYR A 175 2.07 -11.35 -0.19
N HIS A 176 2.42 -12.62 0.06
CA HIS A 176 2.05 -13.74 -0.81
C HIS A 176 0.69 -14.40 -0.47
N ASN A 177 0.10 -14.10 0.69
CA ASN A 177 -1.09 -14.82 1.19
C ASN A 177 -2.44 -14.24 0.72
N THR A 178 -2.47 -13.47 -0.37
CA THR A 178 -3.72 -12.94 -0.97
C THR A 178 -3.96 -13.40 -2.42
N ARG A 179 -3.15 -14.35 -2.91
CA ARG A 179 -3.52 -15.13 -4.10
C ARG A 179 -3.45 -16.62 -3.76
N ALA A 180 -4.60 -17.15 -3.37
CA ALA A 180 -4.95 -18.54 -3.63
C ALA A 180 -4.89 -18.83 -5.14
#